data_AF-A0A1Y2UJR8-F1
#
_entry.id   AF-A0A1Y2UJR8-F1
#
_cell.length_a   1.000
_cell.length_b   1.000
_cell.length_c   1.000
_cell.angle_alpha   90.00
_cell.angle_beta   90.00
_cell.angle_gamma   90.00
#
_symmetry.space_group_name_H-M   'P 1'
#
loop_
_entity.id
_entity.type
_entity.pdbx_description
1 polymer ?
#
loop_
_entity_poly.entity_id
_entity_poly.type
_entity_poly.pdbx_seq_one_letter_code
_entity_poly.pdbx_strand_id
1 'polypeptide(L)'
;MMTQSNIEEVSAKCHSPSCKKGSSDSLLLCSACKKIRYCSRDCQKQNWKDHKLFCKHVTSNGESSASLDCAVYYEKIAVHDPKVQALASEICLPLPSSGSRGGINMPLRRLVVTGKDVPENLTLFFGQDKDGFSPTHTAIRHEILLRPPPGSPMDVMARSMKFDQNCPPWTPREASEEEVKEIESIRAMQETIRRHMGSRGVEDVTSNDMRAILVNNFGNRWAEMLQTYTTALNSMDRGVRPPGIYD
;
A
#
# COMPACT_ATOMS: atom_id res chain seq x y z
N MET A 1 34.49 -20.60 -27.91
CA MET A 1 35.17 -19.30 -27.76
C MET A 1 34.10 -18.22 -27.78
N MET A 2 34.03 -17.42 -26.70
CA MET A 2 33.42 -16.08 -26.52
C MET A 2 31.93 -15.91 -26.93
N THR A 3 31.08 -15.24 -26.16
CA THR A 3 31.29 -13.96 -25.49
C THR A 3 30.50 -13.84 -24.18
N GLN A 4 31.19 -13.39 -23.13
CA GLN A 4 30.57 -12.82 -21.93
C GLN A 4 29.62 -11.68 -22.33
N SER A 5 28.37 -11.79 -21.93
CA SER A 5 27.40 -10.70 -21.96
C SER A 5 27.79 -9.67 -20.90
N ASN A 6 28.07 -8.46 -21.38
CA ASN A 6 28.34 -7.25 -20.59
C ASN A 6 27.28 -7.06 -19.49
N ILE A 7 27.68 -7.23 -18.24
CA ILE A 7 26.98 -6.62 -17.11
C ILE A 7 27.35 -5.14 -17.20
N GLU A 8 26.41 -4.29 -17.64
CA GLU A 8 26.56 -2.85 -17.50
C GLU A 8 26.85 -2.54 -16.03
N GLU A 9 28.07 -2.08 -15.76
CA GLU A 9 28.55 -1.75 -14.43
C GLU A 9 27.78 -0.51 -13.96
N VAL A 10 26.66 -0.73 -13.26
CA VAL A 10 25.86 0.34 -12.68
C VAL A 10 26.76 1.10 -11.70
N SER A 11 27.26 2.26 -12.14
CA SER A 11 28.14 3.12 -11.36
C SER A 11 27.52 3.38 -9.98
N ALA A 12 28.16 2.85 -8.94
CA ALA A 12 27.63 2.93 -7.60
C ALA A 12 27.62 4.38 -7.12
N LYS A 13 26.50 4.81 -6.53
CA LYS A 13 26.32 6.18 -5.99
C LYS A 13 26.43 6.19 -4.47
N CYS A 14 26.87 7.33 -3.92
CA CYS A 14 26.85 7.55 -2.48
C CYS A 14 25.41 7.53 -1.96
N HIS A 15 25.16 6.82 -0.86
CA HIS A 15 23.82 6.69 -0.30
C HIS A 15 23.39 7.86 0.60
N SER A 16 24.23 8.88 0.81
CA SER A 16 23.82 10.07 1.56
C SER A 16 22.97 10.98 0.66
N PRO A 17 21.70 11.29 1.02
CA PRO A 17 20.82 12.13 0.21
C PRO A 17 21.38 13.54 -0.03
N SER A 18 22.19 14.04 0.89
CA SER A 18 22.80 15.39 0.82
C SER A 18 24.16 15.40 0.10
N CYS A 19 24.61 14.26 -0.43
CA CYS A 19 25.90 14.19 -1.09
C CYS A 19 25.85 14.87 -2.47
N LYS A 20 26.68 15.90 -2.65
CA LYS A 20 26.86 16.59 -3.93
C LYS A 20 27.91 15.94 -4.83
N LYS A 21 28.67 14.97 -4.31
CA LYS A 21 29.63 14.19 -5.09
C LYS A 21 28.84 13.11 -5.84
N GLY A 22 29.04 13.01 -7.15
CA GLY A 22 28.36 12.05 -8.02
C GLY A 22 28.77 10.60 -7.77
N SER A 23 28.67 9.78 -8.80
CA SER A 23 29.28 8.46 -8.84
C SER A 23 30.79 8.55 -8.57
N SER A 24 31.33 7.55 -7.87
CA SER A 24 32.75 7.43 -7.60
C SER A 24 33.15 5.97 -7.66
N ASP A 25 34.28 5.68 -8.28
CA ASP A 25 34.80 4.31 -8.39
C ASP A 25 35.29 3.75 -7.05
N SER A 26 35.44 4.62 -6.03
CA SER A 26 35.99 4.27 -4.72
C SER A 26 35.01 4.57 -3.57
N LEU A 27 33.82 3.95 -3.59
CA LEU A 27 32.90 4.06 -2.46
C LEU A 27 33.25 3.10 -1.31
N LEU A 28 33.21 3.63 -0.09
CA LEU A 28 33.43 2.90 1.14
C LEU A 28 32.13 2.20 1.58
N LEU A 29 32.21 0.91 1.87
CA LEU A 29 31.11 0.17 2.50
C LEU A 29 30.98 0.56 3.97
N CYS A 30 29.74 0.59 4.47
CA CYS A 30 29.50 0.61 5.91
C CYS A 30 30.16 -0.62 6.55
N SER A 31 31.07 -0.40 7.50
CA SER A 31 31.86 -1.47 8.11
C SER A 31 31.04 -2.51 8.86
N ALA A 32 29.85 -2.12 9.36
CA ALA A 32 28.95 -2.99 10.10
C ALA A 32 28.10 -3.87 9.17
N CYS A 33 27.19 -3.26 8.39
CA CYS A 33 26.26 -4.04 7.55
C CYS A 33 26.85 -4.50 6.22
N LYS A 34 27.89 -3.82 5.70
CA LYS A 34 28.50 -4.08 4.38
C LYS A 34 27.52 -4.06 3.19
N LYS A 35 26.36 -3.38 3.33
CA LYS A 35 25.32 -3.27 2.28
C LYS A 35 25.27 -1.88 1.63
N ILE A 36 25.45 -0.82 2.42
CA ILE A 36 25.36 0.56 1.95
C ILE A 36 26.75 1.15 1.72
N ARG A 37 26.87 1.99 0.68
CA ARG A 37 28.11 2.62 0.24
C ARG A 37 28.08 4.15 0.41
N TYR A 38 29.21 4.73 0.80
CA TYR A 38 29.39 6.16 1.02
C TYR A 38 30.72 6.63 0.43
N CYS A 39 30.79 7.88 -0.04
CA CYS A 39 32.06 8.44 -0.53
C CYS A 39 33.01 8.85 0.62
N SER A 40 32.49 9.03 1.84
CA SER A 40 33.28 9.37 3.03
C SER A 40 32.56 8.97 4.32
N ARG A 41 33.31 8.92 5.42
CA ARG A 41 32.75 8.76 6.77
C ARG A 41 31.78 9.87 7.15
N ASP A 42 31.96 11.09 6.63
CA ASP A 42 31.06 12.21 6.90
C ASP A 42 29.70 12.00 6.24
N CYS A 43 29.66 11.48 5.00
CA CYS A 43 28.40 11.10 4.35
C CYS A 43 27.68 9.99 5.12
N GLN A 44 28.42 9.02 5.66
CA GLN A 44 27.85 7.98 6.52
C GLN A 44 27.27 8.58 7.82
N LYS A 45 28.00 9.47 8.50
CA LYS A 45 27.53 10.14 9.73
C LYS A 45 26.28 10.98 9.50
N GLN A 46 26.24 11.74 8.39
CA GLN A 46 25.07 12.55 8.03
C GLN A 46 23.83 11.68 7.78
N ASN A 47 24.00 10.55 7.09
CA ASN A 47 22.90 9.62 6.81
C ASN A 47 22.61 8.63 7.96
N TRP A 48 23.32 8.72 9.09
CA TRP A 48 23.23 7.71 10.15
C TRP A 48 21.82 7.60 10.74
N LYS A 49 21.08 8.72 10.86
CA LYS A 49 19.72 8.73 11.41
C LYS A 49 18.77 7.80 10.63
N ASP A 50 18.89 7.78 9.30
CA ASP A 50 18.07 6.90 8.45
C ASP A 50 18.69 5.50 8.32
N HIS A 51 20.02 5.42 8.14
CA HIS A 51 20.70 4.15 7.95
C HIS A 51 20.69 3.24 9.19
N LYS A 52 20.64 3.79 10.41
CA LYS A 52 20.84 3.05 11.66
C LYS A 52 19.92 1.84 11.80
N LEU A 53 18.63 1.98 11.47
CA LEU A 53 17.66 0.89 11.61
C LEU A 53 17.95 -0.24 10.62
N PHE A 54 18.12 0.08 9.34
CA PHE A 54 18.55 -0.88 8.34
C PHE A 54 19.90 -1.55 8.69
N CYS A 55 20.87 -0.78 9.16
CA CYS A 55 22.17 -1.31 9.55
C CYS A 55 22.02 -2.37 10.65
N LYS A 56 21.24 -2.06 11.69
CA LYS A 56 20.95 -2.99 12.79
C LYS A 56 20.18 -4.22 12.31
N HIS A 57 19.16 -4.01 11.49
CA HIS A 57 18.36 -5.08 10.88
C HIS A 57 19.27 -6.11 10.20
N VAL A 58 20.15 -5.65 9.32
CA VAL A 58 21.09 -6.53 8.61
C VAL A 58 22.08 -7.21 9.56
N THR A 59 22.65 -6.48 10.52
CA THR A 59 23.65 -7.06 11.44
C THR A 59 23.07 -8.05 12.46
N SER A 60 21.76 -8.00 12.70
CA SER A 60 21.04 -8.89 13.63
C SER A 60 20.18 -9.92 12.90
N ASN A 61 20.35 -10.08 11.59
CA ASN A 61 19.53 -10.98 10.76
C ASN A 61 18.01 -10.78 10.97
N GLY A 62 17.58 -9.54 11.17
CA GLY A 62 16.17 -9.18 11.33
C GLY A 62 15.62 -9.18 12.75
N GLU A 63 16.35 -9.67 13.75
CA GLU A 63 15.86 -9.71 15.15
C GLU A 63 15.52 -8.31 15.67
N SER A 64 16.37 -7.31 15.38
CA SER A 64 16.15 -5.93 15.87
C SER A 64 14.98 -5.19 15.21
N SER A 65 14.40 -5.73 14.13
CA SER A 65 13.26 -5.13 13.45
C SER A 65 11.95 -5.87 13.68
N ALA A 66 11.97 -7.01 14.36
CA ALA A 66 10.80 -7.89 14.50
C ALA A 66 9.63 -7.23 15.25
N SER A 67 9.86 -6.13 15.96
CA SER A 67 8.85 -5.37 16.72
C SER A 67 8.61 -3.96 16.14
N LEU A 68 9.05 -3.69 14.92
CA LEU A 68 8.83 -2.38 14.30
C LEU A 68 7.46 -2.33 13.66
N ASP A 69 6.82 -1.16 13.79
CA ASP A 69 5.64 -0.78 13.02
C ASP A 69 5.88 -0.98 11.51
N CYS A 70 4.84 -1.43 10.81
CA CYS A 70 4.90 -1.77 9.38
C CYS A 70 5.30 -0.57 8.51
N ALA A 71 4.83 0.64 8.83
CA ALA A 71 5.22 1.85 8.12
C ALA A 71 6.69 2.21 8.40
N VAL A 72 7.12 2.08 9.67
CA VAL A 72 8.53 2.27 10.05
C VAL A 72 9.43 1.25 9.36
N TYR A 73 9.03 -0.02 9.30
CA TYR A 73 9.77 -1.06 8.58
C TYR A 73 9.89 -0.71 7.10
N TYR A 74 8.78 -0.37 6.44
CA TYR A 74 8.76 0.01 5.05
C TYR A 74 9.73 1.19 4.78
N GLU A 75 9.57 2.29 5.51
CA GLU A 75 10.31 3.53 5.31
C GLU A 75 11.81 3.43 5.65
N LYS A 76 12.17 2.64 6.67
CA LYS A 76 13.53 2.64 7.23
C LYS A 76 14.34 1.39 6.94
N ILE A 77 13.71 0.33 6.47
CA ILE A 77 14.36 -0.96 6.19
C ILE A 77 14.07 -1.39 4.76
N ALA A 78 12.80 -1.57 4.40
CA ALA A 78 12.42 -2.16 3.12
C ALA A 78 12.96 -1.37 1.93
N VAL A 79 12.89 -0.03 1.96
CA VAL A 79 13.41 0.83 0.87
C VAL A 79 14.89 0.65 0.53
N HIS A 80 15.67 0.03 1.42
CA HIS A 80 17.10 -0.25 1.23
C HIS A 80 17.37 -1.67 0.72
N ASP A 81 16.36 -2.54 0.65
CA ASP A 81 16.48 -3.88 0.10
C ASP A 81 16.46 -3.83 -1.43
N PRO A 82 17.45 -4.41 -2.13
CA PRO A 82 17.48 -4.44 -3.60
C PRO A 82 16.26 -5.08 -4.24
N LYS A 83 15.64 -6.08 -3.59
CA LYS A 83 14.42 -6.73 -4.09
C LYS A 83 13.22 -5.80 -4.02
N VAL A 84 13.10 -5.02 -2.93
CA VAL A 84 12.07 -3.99 -2.80
C VAL A 84 12.26 -2.92 -3.86
N GLN A 85 13.49 -2.46 -4.10
CA GLN A 85 13.78 -1.45 -5.13
C GLN A 85 13.45 -1.95 -6.54
N ALA A 86 13.81 -3.19 -6.85
CA ALA A 86 13.49 -3.81 -8.14
C ALA A 86 11.98 -3.94 -8.32
N LEU A 87 11.26 -4.48 -7.33
CA LEU A 87 9.80 -4.65 -7.41
C LEU A 87 9.08 -3.29 -7.45
N ALA A 88 9.52 -2.32 -6.65
CA ALA A 88 8.96 -0.96 -6.66
C ALA A 88 9.13 -0.31 -8.04
N SER A 89 10.27 -0.50 -8.70
CA SER A 89 10.48 -0.05 -10.08
C SER A 89 9.55 -0.77 -11.07
N GLU A 90 9.41 -2.09 -10.96
CA GLU A 90 8.51 -2.90 -11.79
C GLU A 90 7.06 -2.42 -11.70
N ILE A 91 6.57 -2.13 -10.49
CA ILE A 91 5.19 -1.70 -10.26
C ILE A 91 5.01 -0.16 -10.28
N CYS A 92 6.03 0.58 -10.72
CA CYS A 92 6.07 2.04 -10.74
C CYS A 92 5.67 2.71 -9.41
N LEU A 93 6.04 2.09 -8.29
CA LEU A 93 5.83 2.62 -6.95
C LEU A 93 6.94 3.63 -6.61
N PRO A 94 6.63 4.91 -6.36
CA PRO A 94 7.61 5.84 -5.84
C PRO A 94 7.99 5.44 -4.41
N LEU A 95 9.27 5.13 -4.18
CA LEU A 95 9.80 4.88 -2.85
C LEU A 95 9.91 6.20 -2.07
N PRO A 96 9.61 6.19 -0.76
CA PRO A 96 9.71 7.39 0.07
C PRO A 96 11.15 7.92 0.10
N SER A 97 11.26 9.25 0.01
CA SER A 97 12.52 9.94 0.26
C SER A 97 12.76 10.09 1.76
N SER A 98 14.01 10.26 2.18
CA SER A 98 14.36 10.55 3.58
C SER A 98 13.51 11.72 4.12
N GLY A 99 12.75 11.47 5.20
CA GLY A 99 11.91 12.47 5.86
C GLY A 99 10.45 12.53 5.42
N SER A 100 10.06 11.84 4.34
CA SER A 100 8.64 11.69 3.98
C SER A 100 8.02 10.55 4.80
N ARG A 101 6.95 10.85 5.55
CA ARG A 101 6.10 9.80 6.14
C ARG A 101 5.23 9.20 5.03
N GLY A 102 5.66 8.07 4.49
CA GLY A 102 4.92 7.27 3.54
C GLY A 102 4.13 6.21 4.29
N GLY A 103 2.81 6.42 4.46
CA GLY A 103 1.95 5.39 5.03
C GLY A 103 1.91 4.12 4.16
N ILE A 104 1.39 3.03 4.72
CA ILE A 104 1.35 1.72 4.03
C ILE A 104 0.31 1.64 2.91
N ASN A 105 -0.68 2.55 2.86
CA ASN A 105 -1.78 2.47 1.89
C ASN A 105 -1.32 2.47 0.43
N MET A 106 -0.41 3.37 0.06
CA MET A 106 0.08 3.49 -1.32
C MET A 106 0.89 2.27 -1.79
N PRO A 107 1.95 1.83 -1.08
CA PRO A 107 2.70 0.64 -1.49
C PRO A 107 1.82 -0.61 -1.46
N LEU A 108 0.94 -0.75 -0.48
CA LEU A 108 0.06 -1.91 -0.35
C LEU A 108 -0.98 -1.96 -1.47
N ARG A 109 -1.62 -0.81 -1.78
CA ARG A 109 -2.50 -0.69 -2.95
C ARG A 109 -1.76 -1.06 -4.22
N ARG A 110 -0.53 -0.57 -4.40
CA ARG A 110 0.22 -0.85 -5.62
C ARG A 110 0.50 -2.34 -5.80
N LEU A 111 0.84 -3.05 -4.73
CA LEU A 111 0.98 -4.51 -4.76
C LEU A 111 -0.33 -5.20 -5.15
N VAL A 112 -1.46 -4.82 -4.54
CA VAL A 112 -2.78 -5.42 -4.84
C VAL A 112 -3.18 -5.20 -6.29
N VAL A 113 -3.08 -3.96 -6.74
CA VAL A 113 -3.48 -3.52 -8.08
C VAL A 113 -2.69 -4.22 -9.20
N THR A 114 -1.44 -4.57 -8.92
CA THR A 114 -0.55 -5.28 -9.85
C THR A 114 -0.54 -6.79 -9.65
N GLY A 115 -1.33 -7.31 -8.71
CA GLY A 115 -1.40 -8.73 -8.38
C GLY A 115 -0.11 -9.28 -7.74
N LYS A 116 0.69 -8.39 -7.14
CA LYS A 116 1.97 -8.71 -6.48
C LYS A 116 1.84 -8.78 -4.96
N ASP A 117 0.63 -8.72 -4.41
CA ASP A 117 0.32 -8.80 -2.97
C ASP A 117 0.38 -10.22 -2.40
N VAL A 118 1.38 -11.01 -2.83
CA VAL A 118 1.65 -12.34 -2.25
C VAL A 118 2.32 -12.23 -0.87
N PRO A 119 2.17 -13.21 0.03
CA PRO A 119 2.71 -13.15 1.40
C PRO A 119 4.20 -12.80 1.48
N GLU A 120 5.00 -13.29 0.53
CA GLU A 120 6.42 -13.02 0.44
C GLU A 120 6.70 -11.53 0.19
N ASN A 121 5.95 -10.91 -0.74
CA ASN A 121 6.11 -9.50 -1.07
C ASN A 121 5.56 -8.59 0.03
N LEU A 122 4.45 -8.98 0.67
CA LEU A 122 3.90 -8.25 1.82
C LEU A 122 4.91 -8.25 2.98
N THR A 123 5.49 -9.40 3.30
CA THR A 123 6.53 -9.52 4.34
C THR A 123 7.79 -8.74 3.95
N LEU A 124 8.17 -8.77 2.68
CA LEU A 124 9.33 -8.04 2.16
C LEU A 124 9.16 -6.52 2.29
N PHE A 125 7.94 -5.99 2.09
CA PHE A 125 7.67 -4.55 2.17
C PHE A 125 7.38 -4.07 3.58
N PHE A 126 6.70 -4.88 4.39
CA PHE A 126 6.11 -4.42 5.66
C PHE A 126 6.63 -5.16 6.89
N GLY A 127 7.46 -6.18 6.72
CA GLY A 127 7.95 -7.00 7.81
C GLY A 127 6.87 -7.95 8.34
N GLN A 128 6.90 -8.25 9.63
CA GLN A 128 5.87 -9.09 10.24
C GLN A 128 4.57 -8.31 10.41
N ASP A 129 3.44 -8.95 10.13
CA ASP A 129 2.12 -8.36 10.35
C ASP A 129 1.73 -8.36 11.84
N LYS A 130 2.45 -7.56 12.64
CA LYS A 130 2.13 -7.37 14.06
C LYS A 130 1.23 -6.17 14.30
N ASP A 131 1.43 -5.13 13.50
CA ASP A 131 0.74 -3.86 13.65
C ASP A 131 -0.42 -3.67 12.66
N GLY A 132 -0.76 -4.73 11.89
CA GLY A 132 -2.03 -4.83 11.20
C GLY A 132 -2.06 -4.16 9.83
N PHE A 133 -1.16 -4.54 8.93
CA PHE A 133 -1.37 -4.25 7.52
C PHE A 133 -2.50 -5.12 6.94
N SER A 134 -2.79 -6.31 7.50
CA SER A 134 -3.82 -7.22 6.98
C SER A 134 -5.23 -6.61 6.87
N PRO A 135 -5.76 -5.86 7.86
CA PRO A 135 -7.02 -5.15 7.69
C PRO A 135 -7.01 -4.14 6.54
N THR A 136 -5.90 -3.41 6.38
CA THR A 136 -5.73 -2.44 5.29
C THR A 136 -5.64 -3.15 3.93
N HIS A 137 -4.93 -4.28 3.88
CA HIS A 137 -4.85 -5.14 2.69
C HIS A 137 -6.20 -5.71 2.30
N THR A 138 -6.95 -6.23 3.26
CA THR A 138 -8.30 -6.75 3.05
C THR A 138 -9.22 -5.66 2.49
N ALA A 139 -9.22 -4.46 3.09
CA ALA A 139 -10.03 -3.34 2.62
C ALA A 139 -9.69 -2.93 1.17
N ILE A 140 -8.40 -2.85 0.84
CA ILE A 140 -7.92 -2.54 -0.51
C ILE A 140 -8.28 -3.66 -1.50
N ARG A 141 -8.16 -4.94 -1.10
CA ARG A 141 -8.57 -6.08 -1.91
C ARG A 141 -10.06 -6.01 -2.22
N HIS A 142 -10.90 -5.75 -1.24
CA HIS A 142 -12.33 -5.57 -1.44
C HIS A 142 -12.63 -4.43 -2.39
N GLU A 143 -12.00 -3.27 -2.21
CA GLU A 143 -12.17 -2.12 -3.12
C GLU A 143 -11.83 -2.50 -4.58
N ILE A 144 -10.67 -3.12 -4.81
CA ILE A 144 -10.22 -3.48 -6.16
C ILE A 144 -11.15 -4.51 -6.81
N LEU A 145 -11.63 -5.50 -6.05
CA LEU A 145 -12.55 -6.54 -6.54
C LEU A 145 -13.98 -6.02 -6.76
N LEU A 146 -14.45 -5.07 -5.94
CA LEU A 146 -15.76 -4.44 -6.10
C LEU A 146 -15.84 -3.59 -7.36
N ARG A 147 -14.72 -2.95 -7.74
CA ARG A 147 -14.63 -1.92 -8.79
C ARG A 147 -15.66 -0.81 -8.59
N PRO A 148 -15.55 -0.01 -7.51
CA PRO A 148 -16.47 1.09 -7.25
C PRO A 148 -16.59 2.03 -8.45
N PRO A 149 -17.81 2.41 -8.86
CA PRO A 149 -18.00 3.31 -9.98
C PRO A 149 -17.56 4.74 -9.62
N PRO A 150 -17.32 5.59 -10.63
CA PRO A 150 -17.23 7.04 -10.44
C PRO A 150 -18.44 7.56 -9.67
N GLY A 151 -18.21 8.47 -8.72
CA GLY A 151 -19.28 9.00 -7.86
C GLY A 151 -19.47 8.23 -6.55
N SER A 152 -18.80 7.08 -6.40
CA SER A 152 -18.70 6.41 -5.10
C SER A 152 -17.70 7.12 -4.18
N PRO A 153 -17.96 7.16 -2.85
CA PRO A 153 -17.00 7.66 -1.88
C PRO A 153 -15.60 7.02 -1.98
N MET A 154 -15.53 5.70 -2.22
CA MET A 154 -14.27 4.98 -2.39
C MET A 154 -13.49 5.45 -3.60
N ASP A 155 -14.11 5.51 -4.78
CA ASP A 155 -13.45 5.96 -6.01
C ASP A 155 -12.98 7.43 -5.89
N VAL A 156 -13.81 8.32 -5.34
CA VAL A 156 -13.45 9.73 -5.15
C VAL A 156 -12.27 9.86 -4.19
N MET A 157 -12.24 9.08 -3.11
CA MET A 157 -11.12 9.07 -2.16
C MET A 157 -9.84 8.59 -2.82
N ALA A 158 -9.88 7.47 -3.56
CA ALA A 158 -8.72 6.90 -4.25
C ALA A 158 -8.12 7.89 -5.27
N ARG A 159 -8.98 8.57 -6.05
CA ARG A 159 -8.57 9.61 -6.99
C ARG A 159 -8.00 10.84 -6.30
N SER A 160 -8.63 11.32 -5.22
CA SER A 160 -8.19 12.50 -4.46
C SER A 160 -6.82 12.27 -3.81
N MET A 161 -6.58 11.05 -3.31
CA MET A 161 -5.29 10.64 -2.74
C MET A 161 -4.26 10.22 -3.80
N LYS A 162 -4.65 10.22 -5.08
CA LYS A 162 -3.78 9.86 -6.22
C LYS A 162 -3.16 8.48 -6.10
N PHE A 163 -3.85 7.52 -5.48
CA PHE A 163 -3.25 6.21 -5.22
C PHE A 163 -2.93 5.42 -6.50
N ASP A 164 -3.69 5.65 -7.57
CA ASP A 164 -3.47 4.98 -8.86
C ASP A 164 -2.72 5.87 -9.87
N GLN A 165 -2.16 7.00 -9.42
CA GLN A 165 -1.38 7.87 -10.30
C GLN A 165 -0.14 7.14 -10.81
N ASN A 166 0.10 7.20 -12.12
CA ASN A 166 1.19 6.52 -12.82
C ASN A 166 1.23 5.01 -12.54
N CYS A 167 0.06 4.41 -12.27
CA CYS A 167 -0.03 2.98 -12.08
C CYS A 167 0.21 2.24 -13.40
N PRO A 168 1.01 1.16 -13.41
CA PRO A 168 1.03 0.23 -14.54
C PRO A 168 -0.37 -0.36 -14.78
N PRO A 169 -0.59 -1.09 -15.89
CA PRO A 169 -1.88 -1.71 -16.17
C PRO A 169 -2.44 -2.46 -14.97
N TRP A 170 -3.75 -2.30 -14.75
CA TRP A 170 -4.46 -2.90 -13.63
C TRP A 170 -4.57 -4.42 -13.84
N THR A 171 -3.74 -5.17 -13.13
CA THR A 171 -3.67 -6.65 -13.22
C THR A 171 -3.77 -7.28 -11.85
N PRO A 172 -4.85 -7.03 -11.08
CA PRO A 172 -5.00 -7.64 -9.77
C PRO A 172 -5.10 -9.15 -9.89
N ARG A 173 -4.56 -9.88 -8.91
CA ARG A 173 -4.71 -11.33 -8.83
C ARG A 173 -6.18 -11.72 -8.69
N GLU A 174 -6.49 -12.94 -9.12
CA GLU A 174 -7.80 -13.55 -8.91
C GLU A 174 -8.17 -13.56 -7.42
N ALA A 175 -9.49 -13.49 -7.17
CA ALA A 175 -10.03 -13.54 -5.82
C ALA A 175 -9.87 -14.95 -5.24
N SER A 176 -9.52 -15.06 -3.96
CA SER A 176 -9.63 -16.33 -3.24
C SER A 176 -11.10 -16.70 -3.01
N GLU A 177 -11.37 -17.95 -2.63
CA GLU A 177 -12.74 -18.39 -2.31
C GLU A 177 -13.37 -17.57 -1.18
N GLU A 178 -12.57 -17.16 -0.20
CA GLU A 178 -12.98 -16.28 0.90
C GLU A 178 -13.31 -14.88 0.39
N GLU A 179 -12.42 -14.29 -0.42
CA GLU A 179 -12.64 -12.97 -1.02
C GLU A 179 -13.92 -12.98 -1.88
N VAL A 180 -14.19 -14.06 -2.64
CA VAL A 180 -15.43 -14.20 -3.41
C VAL A 180 -16.66 -14.13 -2.50
N LYS A 181 -16.69 -14.90 -1.39
CA LYS A 181 -17.80 -14.90 -0.43
C LYS A 181 -18.00 -13.53 0.21
N GLU A 182 -16.91 -12.85 0.55
CA GLU A 182 -16.95 -11.50 1.13
C GLU A 182 -17.51 -10.48 0.13
N ILE A 183 -17.06 -10.52 -1.12
CA ILE A 183 -17.57 -9.66 -2.19
C ILE A 183 -19.05 -9.93 -2.48
N GLU A 184 -19.48 -11.20 -2.49
CA GLU A 184 -20.89 -11.56 -2.63
C GLU A 184 -21.75 -11.00 -1.49
N SER A 185 -21.27 -11.08 -0.25
CA SER A 185 -21.93 -10.51 0.92
C SER A 185 -22.08 -8.99 0.79
N ILE A 186 -21.04 -8.29 0.34
CA ILE A 186 -21.07 -6.84 0.10
C ILE A 186 -22.07 -6.51 -1.03
N ARG A 187 -22.06 -7.24 -2.15
CA ARG A 187 -23.00 -7.02 -3.26
C ARG A 187 -24.45 -7.30 -2.86
N ALA A 188 -24.69 -8.31 -2.03
CA ALA A 188 -26.01 -8.58 -1.47
C ALA A 188 -26.49 -7.42 -0.57
N MET A 189 -25.59 -6.87 0.24
CA MET A 189 -25.88 -5.68 1.06
C MET A 189 -26.18 -4.45 0.21
N GLN A 190 -25.42 -4.20 -0.87
CA GLN A 190 -25.72 -3.13 -1.84
C GLN A 190 -27.15 -3.27 -2.40
N GLU A 191 -27.57 -4.49 -2.71
CA GLU A 191 -28.91 -4.76 -3.21
C GLU A 191 -30.01 -4.57 -2.16
N THR A 192 -29.74 -4.90 -0.90
CA THR A 192 -30.63 -4.58 0.23
C THR A 192 -30.79 -3.06 0.38
N ILE A 193 -29.68 -2.30 0.26
CA ILE A 193 -29.72 -0.83 0.30
C ILE A 193 -30.56 -0.28 -0.86
N ARG A 194 -30.35 -0.75 -2.11
CA ARG A 194 -31.14 -0.32 -3.27
C ARG A 194 -32.64 -0.59 -3.08
N ARG A 195 -33.00 -1.78 -2.60
CA ARG A 195 -34.39 -2.15 -2.35
C ARG A 195 -35.05 -1.28 -1.28
N HIS A 196 -34.34 -1.00 -0.19
CA HIS A 196 -34.83 -0.11 0.87
C HIS A 196 -35.03 1.33 0.38
N MET A 197 -34.09 1.85 -0.41
CA MET A 197 -34.16 3.23 -0.90
C MET A 197 -35.16 3.42 -2.05
N GLY A 198 -35.34 2.39 -2.89
CA GLY A 198 -36.29 2.43 -4.01
C GLY A 198 -36.05 3.65 -4.92
N SER A 199 -37.11 4.42 -5.18
CA SER A 199 -37.07 5.60 -6.04
C SER A 199 -36.30 6.79 -5.45
N ARG A 200 -35.98 6.80 -4.14
CA ARG A 200 -35.17 7.87 -3.53
C ARG A 200 -33.72 7.88 -4.01
N GLY A 201 -33.23 6.76 -4.56
CA GLY A 201 -31.81 6.60 -4.88
C GLY A 201 -30.94 6.49 -3.62
N VAL A 202 -29.63 6.29 -3.81
CA VAL A 202 -28.68 5.98 -2.72
C VAL A 202 -27.77 7.15 -2.34
N GLU A 203 -28.03 8.32 -2.91
CA GLU A 203 -27.31 9.57 -2.64
C GLU A 203 -27.57 10.02 -1.19
N ASP A 204 -28.84 10.01 -0.76
CA ASP A 204 -29.32 10.53 0.53
C ASP A 204 -29.67 9.44 1.56
N VAL A 205 -28.83 8.43 1.70
CA VAL A 205 -29.00 7.40 2.75
C VAL A 205 -28.75 8.02 4.13
N THR A 206 -29.76 7.98 5.00
CA THR A 206 -29.71 8.56 6.35
C THR A 206 -29.33 7.54 7.43
N SER A 207 -29.03 8.00 8.64
CA SER A 207 -28.83 7.11 9.80
C SER A 207 -30.07 6.31 10.18
N ASN A 208 -31.28 6.83 9.88
CA ASN A 208 -32.53 6.10 10.07
C ASN A 208 -32.68 4.98 9.03
N ASP A 209 -32.31 5.24 7.78
CA ASP A 209 -32.29 4.23 6.73
C ASP A 209 -31.29 3.12 7.09
N MET A 210 -30.08 3.49 7.51
CA MET A 210 -29.07 2.54 8.00
C MET A 210 -29.62 1.65 9.12
N ARG A 211 -30.24 2.24 10.15
CA ARG A 211 -30.83 1.48 11.25
C ARG A 211 -31.91 0.53 10.76
N ALA A 212 -32.81 0.99 9.89
CA ALA A 212 -33.87 0.16 9.33
C ALA A 212 -33.31 -1.00 8.50
N ILE A 213 -32.35 -0.73 7.61
CA ILE A 213 -31.68 -1.74 6.78
C ILE A 213 -31.02 -2.79 7.67
N LEU A 214 -30.22 -2.37 8.64
CA LEU A 214 -29.44 -3.27 9.47
C LEU A 214 -30.30 -4.06 10.47
N VAL A 215 -31.20 -3.40 11.19
CA VAL A 215 -32.01 -4.05 12.23
C VAL A 215 -33.11 -4.92 11.62
N ASN A 216 -33.78 -4.47 10.56
CA ASN A 216 -34.92 -5.22 9.99
C ASN A 216 -34.46 -6.47 9.22
N ASN A 217 -33.28 -6.44 8.62
CA ASN A 217 -32.77 -7.58 7.84
C ASN A 217 -31.89 -8.54 8.66
N PHE A 218 -31.22 -8.07 9.72
CA PHE A 218 -30.23 -8.86 10.46
C PHE A 218 -30.50 -8.99 11.96
N GLY A 219 -31.54 -8.33 12.49
CA GLY A 219 -31.97 -8.47 13.88
C GLY A 219 -30.85 -8.19 14.88
N ASN A 220 -30.58 -9.15 15.78
CA ASN A 220 -29.52 -9.04 16.79
C ASN A 220 -28.10 -9.05 16.21
N ARG A 221 -27.91 -9.50 14.97
CA ARG A 221 -26.61 -9.56 14.28
C ARG A 221 -26.27 -8.28 13.52
N TRP A 222 -27.09 -7.24 13.63
CA TRP A 222 -26.91 -5.98 12.89
C TRP A 222 -25.51 -5.37 13.08
N ALA A 223 -24.93 -5.48 14.27
CA ALA A 223 -23.62 -4.94 14.59
C ALA A 223 -22.49 -5.65 13.82
N GLU A 224 -22.61 -6.96 13.58
CA GLU A 224 -21.66 -7.73 12.75
C GLU A 224 -21.65 -7.25 11.30
N MET A 225 -22.81 -6.80 10.81
CA MET A 225 -22.99 -6.37 9.42
C MET A 225 -22.59 -4.92 9.17
N LEU A 226 -22.17 -4.19 10.21
CA LEU A 226 -21.84 -2.77 10.12
C LEU A 226 -20.70 -2.49 9.12
N GLN A 227 -19.66 -3.33 9.13
CA GLN A 227 -18.54 -3.18 8.21
C GLN A 227 -18.95 -3.50 6.76
N THR A 228 -19.74 -4.57 6.56
CA THR A 228 -20.27 -4.94 5.24
C THR A 228 -21.16 -3.83 4.68
N TYR A 229 -22.04 -3.25 5.52
CA TYR A 229 -22.88 -2.12 5.16
C TYR A 229 -22.07 -0.87 4.79
N THR A 230 -21.07 -0.53 5.61
CA THR A 230 -20.21 0.63 5.35
C THR A 230 -19.46 0.47 4.02
N THR A 231 -18.91 -0.72 3.79
CA THR A 231 -18.18 -1.05 2.56
C THR A 231 -19.11 -1.05 1.34
N ALA A 232 -20.31 -1.63 1.48
CA ALA A 232 -21.34 -1.61 0.45
C ALA A 232 -21.73 -0.17 0.08
N LEU A 233 -22.08 0.65 1.06
CA LEU A 233 -22.52 2.03 0.82
C LEU A 233 -21.41 2.89 0.22
N ASN A 234 -20.17 2.74 0.67
CA ASN A 234 -19.03 3.52 0.18
C ASN A 234 -18.55 3.10 -1.22
N SER A 235 -18.95 1.91 -1.69
CA SER A 235 -18.64 1.39 -3.02
C SER A 235 -19.77 1.56 -4.03
N MET A 236 -20.90 2.17 -3.65
CA MET A 236 -22.00 2.50 -4.56
C MET A 236 -21.84 3.91 -5.10
N ASP A 237 -22.31 4.18 -6.33
CA ASP A 237 -22.40 5.54 -6.85
C ASP A 237 -23.41 6.34 -6.01
N ARG A 238 -22.93 7.40 -5.37
CA ARG A 238 -23.72 8.30 -4.53
C ARG A 238 -23.63 9.75 -5.02
N GLY A 239 -23.19 9.97 -6.26
CA GLY A 239 -23.03 11.30 -6.82
C GLY A 239 -21.93 12.14 -6.16
N VAL A 240 -20.99 11.52 -5.43
CA VAL A 240 -19.89 12.23 -4.76
C VAL A 240 -18.97 12.83 -5.82
N ARG A 241 -18.68 14.13 -5.71
CA ARG A 241 -17.76 14.81 -6.62
C ARG A 241 -16.39 15.02 -5.96
N PRO A 242 -15.28 14.93 -6.72
CA PRO A 242 -13.97 15.29 -6.21
C PRO A 242 -13.93 16.76 -5.75
N PRO A 243 -13.22 17.10 -4.67
CA PRO A 243 -13.02 18.50 -4.29
C PRO A 243 -12.19 19.22 -5.36
N GLY A 244 -12.77 20.22 -6.02
CA GLY A 244 -12.03 21.16 -6.89
C GLY A 244 -12.28 21.10 -8.40
N ILE A 245 -13.45 20.65 -8.86
CA ILE A 245 -13.97 21.06 -10.17
C ILE A 245 -15.29 21.79 -9.90
N TYR A 246 -15.17 23.09 -9.65
CA TYR A 246 -16.29 24.00 -9.82
C TYR A 246 -16.25 24.40 -11.30
N ASP A 247 -17.34 24.16 -12.01
CA ASP A 247 -17.55 24.74 -13.35
C ASP A 247 -17.54 26.28 -13.28
#